data_AF-A0A351WI95-F1
#
_entry.id   AF-A0A351WI95-F1
#
_cell.length_a   1.000
_cell.length_b   1.000
_cell.length_c   1.000
_cell.angle_alpha   90.00
_cell.angle_beta   90.00
_cell.angle_gamma   90.00
#
_symmetry.space_group_name_H-M   'P 1'
#
loop_
_entity.id
_entity.type
_entity.pdbx_description
1 polymer ?
#
loop_
_entity_poly.entity_id
_entity_poly.type
_entity_poly.pdbx_seq_one_letter_code
_entity_poly.pdbx_strand_id
1 'polypeptide(L)' 'MNGKTDIAKGRIKEAAGVLTGNDKLRNKGQTDQAVGQVKQTTAKVIDKVAKKMRG' A
#
# COMPACT_ATOMS: atom_id res chain seq x y z
N MET A 1 -7.78 2.24 8.45
CA MET A 1 -7.96 2.24 6.97
C MET A 1 -6.71 2.63 6.16
N ASN A 2 -5.50 2.71 6.76
CA ASN A 2 -4.31 3.28 6.10
C ASN A 2 -3.77 2.54 4.86
N GLY A 3 -3.92 1.21 4.75
CA GLY A 3 -3.30 0.46 3.66
C GLY A 3 -3.79 0.86 2.26
N LYS A 4 -5.07 1.24 2.10
CA LYS A 4 -5.62 1.67 0.80
C LYS A 4 -5.07 3.03 0.36
N THR A 5 -4.91 3.96 1.31
CA THR A 5 -4.37 5.31 1.06
C THR A 5 -2.90 5.24 0.67
N ASP A 6 -2.11 4.37 1.30
CA ASP A 6 -0.70 4.15 0.97
C ASP A 6 -0.53 3.60 -0.46
N ILE A 7 -1.38 2.65 -0.88
CA ILE A 7 -1.40 2.12 -2.26
C ILE A 7 -1.73 3.22 -3.28
N ALA A 8 -2.76 4.03 -3.00
CA ALA A 8 -3.17 5.11 -3.91
C ALA A 8 -2.08 6.18 -4.06
N LYS A 9 -1.45 6.60 -2.95
CA LYS A 9 -0.30 7.53 -2.97
C LYS A 9 0.86 6.97 -3.76
N GLY A 10 1.14 5.67 -3.62
CA GLY A 10 2.22 5.03 -4.34
C GLY A 10 2.01 5.02 -5.85
N ARG A 11 0.78 4.75 -6.32
CA ARG A 11 0.44 4.82 -7.77
C ARG A 11 0.63 6.22 -8.35
N ILE A 12 0.22 7.25 -7.60
CA ILE A 12 0.36 8.64 -8.03
C ILE A 12 1.84 9.02 -8.15
N LYS A 13 2.67 8.66 -7.15
CA LYS A 13 4.12 8.92 -7.18
C LYS A 13 4.82 8.17 -8.31
N GLU A 14 4.40 6.94 -8.58
CA GLU A 14 4.94 6.14 -9.69
C GLU A 14 4.63 6.80 -11.04
N ALA A 15 3.36 7.15 -11.28
CA ALA A 15 2.94 7.84 -12.49
C ALA A 15 3.65 9.19 -12.68
N ALA A 16 3.76 9.99 -11.61
CA ALA A 16 4.49 11.24 -11.64
C ALA A 16 5.99 11.04 -11.91
N GLY A 17 6.59 9.98 -11.36
CA GLY A 17 7.99 9.60 -11.64
C GLY A 17 8.22 9.23 -13.10
N VAL A 18 7.32 8.44 -13.69
CA VAL A 18 7.38 8.08 -15.12
C VAL A 18 7.20 9.33 -16.00
N LEU A 19 6.21 10.18 -15.68
CA LEU A 19 5.92 11.40 -16.45
C LEU A 19 7.08 12.40 -16.43
N THR A 20 7.76 12.53 -15.29
CA THR A 20 8.85 13.51 -15.09
C THR A 20 10.24 12.94 -15.33
N GLY A 21 10.36 11.65 -15.67
CA GLY A 21 11.66 10.95 -15.76
C GLY A 21 12.39 10.85 -14.41
N ASN A 22 11.67 10.94 -13.30
CA ASN A 22 12.25 10.95 -11.96
C ASN A 22 12.17 9.57 -11.30
N ASP A 23 13.26 8.81 -11.39
CA ASP A 23 13.39 7.47 -10.81
C ASP A 23 13.16 7.43 -9.29
N LYS A 24 13.53 8.49 -8.56
CA LYS A 24 13.31 8.57 -7.12
C LYS A 24 11.82 8.60 -6.77
N LEU A 25 11.03 9.33 -7.56
CA LEU A 25 9.57 9.37 -7.43
C LEU A 25 8.95 8.02 -7.81
N ARG A 26 9.43 7.41 -8.89
CA ARG A 26 9.01 6.07 -9.33
C ARG A 26 9.22 5.03 -8.23
N ASN A 27 10.43 4.95 -7.70
CA ASN A 27 10.80 3.98 -6.66
C ASN A 27 10.05 4.22 -5.35
N LYS A 28 9.87 5.49 -4.94
CA LYS A 28 9.01 5.81 -3.78
C LYS A 28 7.57 5.33 -3.99
N GLY A 29 7.04 5.49 -5.20
CA GLY A 29 5.71 5.04 -5.55
C GLY A 29 5.54 3.53 -5.37
N GLN A 30 6.51 2.75 -5.84
CA GLN A 30 6.52 1.30 -5.69
C GLN A 30 6.65 0.86 -4.23
N THR A 31 7.52 1.49 -3.45
CA THR A 31 7.68 1.21 -2.01
C THR A 31 6.39 1.47 -1.24
N ASP A 32 5.72 2.59 -1.48
CA ASP A 32 4.46 2.93 -0.81
C ASP A 32 3.35 1.93 -1.15
N GLN A 33 3.29 1.45 -2.40
CA GLN A 33 2.36 0.38 -2.81
C GLN A 33 2.65 -0.92 -2.07
N ALA A 34 3.91 -1.35 -2.01
CA ALA A 34 4.32 -2.59 -1.35
C ALA A 34 3.97 -2.55 0.15
N VAL A 35 4.31 -1.45 0.83
CA VAL A 35 3.99 -1.25 2.25
C VAL A 35 2.47 -1.26 2.48
N GLY A 36 1.70 -0.61 1.61
CA GLY A 36 0.25 -0.58 1.69
C GLY A 36 -0.39 -1.97 1.52
N GLN A 37 0.12 -2.78 0.59
CA GLN A 37 -0.33 -4.17 0.39
C GLN A 37 -0.05 -5.04 1.61
N VAL A 38 1.16 -4.97 2.18
CA VAL A 38 1.52 -5.72 3.40
C VAL A 38 0.59 -5.36 4.55
N LYS A 39 0.39 -4.06 4.81
CA LYS A 39 -0.55 -3.59 5.85
C LYS A 39 -1.97 -4.12 5.64
N GLN A 40 -2.43 -4.17 4.39
CA GLN A 40 -3.77 -4.64 4.06
C GLN A 40 -3.92 -6.15 4.29
N THR A 41 -2.91 -6.94 3.92
CA THR A 41 -2.88 -8.39 4.16
C THR A 41 -2.84 -8.70 5.64
N THR A 42 -1.95 -8.06 6.40
CA THR A 42 -1.87 -8.23 7.86
C THR A 42 -3.18 -7.86 8.53
N ALA A 43 -3.81 -6.74 8.16
CA ALA A 43 -5.10 -6.34 8.70
C ALA A 43 -6.20 -7.38 8.41
N LYS A 44 -6.26 -7.94 7.20
CA LYS A 44 -7.22 -9.01 6.85
C LYS A 44 -7.00 -10.28 7.67
N VAL A 45 -5.75 -10.65 7.93
CA VAL A 45 -5.42 -11.83 8.74
C VAL A 45 -5.87 -11.62 10.18
N ILE A 46 -5.52 -10.49 10.79
CA ILE A 46 -5.93 -10.13 12.16
C ILE A 46 -7.45 -10.13 12.26
N ASP A 47 -8.16 -9.51 11.31
CA ASP A 47 -9.62 -9.44 11.30
C ASP A 47 -10.27 -10.83 11.22
N LYS A 48 -9.74 -11.74 10.39
CA LYS A 48 -10.20 -13.14 10.33
C LYS A 48 -10.00 -13.87 11.66
N VAL A 49 -8.84 -13.70 12.29
CA VAL A 49 -8.54 -14.33 13.58
C VAL A 49 -9.47 -13.79 14.67
N ALA A 50 -9.62 -12.47 14.75
CA ALA A 50 -10.52 -11.81 15.70
C ALA A 50 -11.98 -12.26 15.51
N LYS A 51 -12.43 -12.38 14.25
CA LYS A 51 -13.77 -12.88 13.93
C LYS A 51 -13.98 -14.33 14.39
N LYS A 52 -12.95 -15.19 14.24
CA LYS A 52 -13.00 -16.58 14.68
C LYS A 52 -12.98 -16.74 16.20
N MET A 53 -12.32 -15.82 16.92
CA MET A 53 -12.28 -15.81 18.40
C MET A 53 -13.55 -15.22 19.04
N ARG A 54 -14.33 -14.41 18.29
CA ARG A 54 -15.62 -13.86 18.73
C ARG A 54 -16.81 -14.78 18.47
N GLY A 55 -16.62 -15.86 17.71
CA GLY A 55 -17.66 -16.83 17.34
C GLY A 55 -17.64 -18.05 18.24
#